data_AF-A0A410WSV4-F1
#
_entry.id   AF-A0A410WSV4-F1
#
_cell.length_a   1.000
_cell.length_b   1.000
_cell.length_c   1.000
_cell.angle_alpha   90.00
_cell.angle_beta   90.00
_cell.angle_gamma   90.00
#
_symmetry.space_group_name_H-M   'P 1'
#
loop_
_entity.id
_entity.type
_entity.pdbx_description
1 polymer ?
#
loop_
_entity_poly.entity_id
_entity_poly.type
_entity_poly.pdbx_seq_one_letter_code
_entity_poly.pdbx_strand_id
1 'polypeptide(L)'
;MKALNSSLQETVEAFDNVRDYLHTFEFTLGGNWEYDHGSFDRYLDEAHKVWLRIPFEVTEGTLDGDTDETDAMVKIGAPYVLKHVYNEGNDPEAHMMTVSALVNQFQTPLDPDAEIESEWIGKAEKLMRDVEQKWLH
;
A
#
# COMPACT_ATOMS: atom_id res chain seq x y z
N MET A 1 7.11 -7.11 1.15
CA MET A 1 5.97 -6.36 1.72
C MET A 1 5.74 -6.85 3.14
N LYS A 2 5.30 -5.99 4.06
CA LYS A 2 5.06 -6.36 5.46
C LYS A 2 3.64 -6.01 5.89
N ALA A 3 2.83 -7.02 6.20
CA ALA A 3 1.48 -6.83 6.72
C ALA A 3 1.48 -6.20 8.13
N LEU A 4 0.52 -5.32 8.37
CA LEU A 4 0.28 -4.70 9.66
C LEU A 4 -1.04 -5.22 10.24
N ASN A 5 -1.08 -5.40 11.55
CA ASN A 5 -2.33 -5.63 12.24
C ASN A 5 -3.09 -4.31 12.34
N SER A 6 -4.38 -4.33 12.05
CA SER A 6 -5.23 -3.17 12.24
C SER A 6 -6.62 -3.55 12.74
N SER A 7 -7.19 -2.72 13.61
CA SER A 7 -8.56 -2.87 14.09
C SER A 7 -9.61 -2.49 13.03
N LEU A 8 -9.19 -1.84 11.93
CA LEU A 8 -10.09 -1.46 10.84
C LEU A 8 -10.33 -2.59 9.85
N GLN A 9 -9.58 -3.69 9.94
CA GLN A 9 -9.76 -4.83 9.04
C GLN A 9 -11.18 -5.38 9.16
N GLU A 10 -11.76 -5.71 8.02
CA GLU A 10 -13.13 -6.21 7.86
C GLU A 10 -14.24 -5.20 8.23
N THR A 11 -13.89 -3.96 8.59
CA THR A 11 -14.87 -2.88 8.74
C THR A 11 -15.47 -2.55 7.37
N VAL A 12 -16.80 -2.46 7.31
CA VAL A 12 -17.55 -2.10 6.10
C VAL A 12 -18.14 -0.71 6.30
N GLU A 13 -17.85 0.20 5.38
CA GLU A 13 -18.27 1.60 5.47
C GLU A 13 -18.43 2.23 4.08
N ALA A 14 -19.09 3.38 4.00
CA ALA A 14 -19.24 4.08 2.72
C ALA A 14 -17.88 4.62 2.23
N PHE A 15 -17.61 4.47 0.94
CA PHE A 15 -16.32 4.81 0.36
C PHE A 15 -15.95 6.29 0.55
N ASP A 16 -16.91 7.20 0.36
CA ASP A 16 -16.73 8.63 0.56
C ASP A 16 -16.26 8.95 1.98
N ASN A 17 -16.88 8.36 3.01
CA ASN A 17 -16.48 8.52 4.40
C ASN A 17 -15.05 8.01 4.65
N VAL A 18 -14.73 6.81 4.15
CA VAL A 18 -13.39 6.21 4.26
C VAL A 18 -12.35 7.10 3.57
N ARG A 19 -12.65 7.55 2.36
CA ARG A 19 -11.78 8.38 1.51
C ARG A 19 -11.51 9.72 2.17
N ASP A 20 -12.55 10.46 2.54
CA ASP A 20 -12.42 11.75 3.22
C ASP A 20 -11.60 11.65 4.49
N TYR A 21 -11.90 10.63 5.29
CA TYR A 21 -11.17 10.38 6.51
C TYR A 21 -9.68 10.11 6.25
N LEU A 22 -9.36 9.19 5.35
CA LEU A 22 -7.98 8.82 5.01
C LEU A 22 -7.22 9.98 4.32
N HIS A 23 -7.90 10.82 3.56
CA HIS A 23 -7.33 12.04 2.97
C HIS A 23 -6.84 13.03 4.05
N THR A 24 -7.50 13.09 5.22
CA THR A 24 -6.98 13.89 6.36
C THR A 24 -5.64 13.40 6.90
N PHE A 25 -5.29 12.14 6.61
CA PHE A 25 -4.01 11.52 6.92
C PHE A 25 -3.09 11.43 5.71
N GLU A 26 -3.33 12.22 4.66
CA GLU A 26 -2.49 12.29 3.45
C GLU A 26 -2.39 10.96 2.69
N PHE A 27 -3.37 10.06 2.86
CA PHE A 27 -3.54 8.96 1.93
C PHE A 27 -4.25 9.46 0.68
N THR A 28 -4.01 8.79 -0.45
CA THR A 28 -4.71 9.04 -1.71
C THR A 28 -5.16 7.73 -2.33
N LEU A 29 -6.21 7.75 -3.14
CA LEU A 29 -6.60 6.58 -3.93
C LEU A 29 -5.45 6.19 -4.88
N GLY A 30 -4.94 4.97 -4.73
CA GLY A 30 -3.89 4.42 -5.55
C GLY A 30 -4.33 4.23 -6.99
N GLY A 31 -3.46 4.49 -7.95
CA GLY A 31 -3.80 4.49 -9.38
C GLY A 31 -4.16 3.14 -10.01
N ASN A 32 -4.17 2.05 -9.24
CA ASN A 32 -4.54 0.70 -9.70
C ASN A 32 -5.84 0.23 -9.02
N TRP A 33 -6.82 1.13 -8.93
CA TRP A 33 -8.17 0.78 -8.50
C TRP A 33 -8.99 0.26 -9.69
N GLU A 34 -9.97 -0.60 -9.39
CA GLU A 34 -11.01 -1.04 -10.31
C GLU A 34 -12.39 -0.82 -9.68
N TYR A 35 -13.46 -1.13 -10.42
CA TYR A 35 -14.84 -0.92 -9.97
C TYR A 35 -15.20 -1.64 -8.67
N ASP A 36 -14.52 -2.76 -8.38
CA ASP A 36 -14.78 -3.62 -7.22
C ASP A 36 -13.69 -3.60 -6.14
N HIS A 37 -12.56 -2.92 -6.34
CA HIS A 37 -11.48 -2.88 -5.36
C HIS A 37 -10.52 -1.72 -5.57
N GLY A 38 -9.73 -1.42 -4.54
CA GLY A 38 -8.67 -0.44 -4.66
C GLY A 38 -7.80 -0.43 -3.42
N SER A 39 -6.97 0.60 -3.32
CA SER A 39 -6.18 0.82 -2.13
C SER A 39 -5.88 2.29 -1.92
N PHE A 40 -5.80 2.70 -0.67
CA PHE A 40 -5.30 4.01 -0.27
C PHE A 40 -3.82 3.93 0.05
N ASP A 41 -3.03 4.84 -0.53
CA ASP A 41 -1.58 4.85 -0.41
C ASP A 41 -1.08 6.13 0.23
N ARG A 42 -0.10 6.00 1.13
CA ARG A 42 0.69 7.12 1.65
C ARG A 42 2.17 6.76 1.64
N TYR A 43 2.98 7.63 1.04
CA TYR A 43 4.43 7.49 1.11
C TYR A 43 4.94 7.73 2.53
N LEU A 44 5.91 6.92 2.95
CA LEU A 44 6.57 7.03 4.25
C LEU A 44 7.90 7.76 4.15
N ASP A 45 8.46 7.89 2.96
CA ASP A 45 9.74 8.56 2.67
C ASP A 45 9.56 9.69 1.64
N GLU A 46 10.52 10.61 1.59
CA GLU A 46 10.53 11.72 0.62
C GLU A 46 10.85 11.27 -0.81
N ALA A 47 11.53 10.11 -0.97
CA ALA A 47 11.89 9.59 -2.27
C ALA A 47 10.78 8.75 -2.92
N HIS A 48 9.62 8.61 -2.25
CA HIS A 48 8.49 7.79 -2.68
C HIS A 48 8.96 6.39 -3.10
N LYS A 49 9.69 5.73 -2.21
CA LYS A 49 10.14 4.34 -2.35
C LYS A 49 9.47 3.42 -1.33
N VAL A 50 8.83 3.96 -0.30
CA VAL A 50 8.14 3.19 0.74
C VAL A 50 6.73 3.73 0.92
N TRP A 51 5.72 2.86 0.91
CA TRP A 51 4.32 3.21 1.08
C TRP A 51 3.69 2.38 2.20
N LEU A 52 2.83 3.03 2.96
CA LEU A 52 1.78 2.36 3.71
C LEU A 52 0.53 2.31 2.82
N ARG A 53 0.06 1.08 2.58
CA ARG A 53 -1.09 0.80 1.74
C ARG A 53 -2.23 0.20 2.56
N ILE A 54 -3.44 0.70 2.37
CA ILE A 54 -4.68 0.19 2.96
C ILE A 54 -5.58 -0.29 1.83
N PRO A 55 -5.62 -1.62 1.55
CA PRO A 55 -6.49 -2.16 0.51
C PRO A 55 -7.97 -2.13 0.96
N PHE A 56 -8.87 -2.10 -0.01
CA PHE A 56 -10.31 -2.26 0.22
C PHE A 56 -10.97 -3.02 -0.93
N GLU A 57 -12.09 -3.66 -0.64
CA GLU A 57 -12.95 -4.34 -1.61
C GLU A 57 -14.35 -3.73 -1.54
N VAL A 58 -14.99 -3.47 -2.68
CA VAL A 58 -16.37 -3.01 -2.76
C VAL A 58 -17.31 -4.17 -2.47
N THR A 59 -18.16 -4.03 -1.46
CA THR A 59 -19.16 -5.02 -1.08
C THR A 59 -20.54 -4.73 -1.66
N GLU A 60 -20.84 -3.47 -1.95
CA GLU A 60 -22.09 -3.01 -2.57
C GLU A 60 -21.82 -1.74 -3.36
N GLY A 61 -22.60 -1.48 -4.42
CA GLY A 61 -22.41 -0.32 -5.28
C GLY A 61 -21.25 -0.49 -6.28
N THR A 62 -20.66 0.62 -6.71
CA THR A 62 -19.54 0.62 -7.67
C THR A 62 -18.65 1.82 -7.43
N LEU A 63 -17.34 1.58 -7.41
CA LEU A 63 -16.36 2.65 -7.30
C LEU A 63 -16.33 3.48 -8.59
N ASP A 64 -16.37 4.81 -8.49
CA ASP A 64 -16.25 5.72 -9.63
C ASP A 64 -15.04 6.66 -9.48
N GLY A 65 -13.94 6.09 -9.00
CA GLY A 65 -12.69 6.81 -8.73
C GLY A 65 -12.69 7.61 -7.43
N ASP A 66 -11.82 8.62 -7.38
CA ASP A 66 -11.59 9.44 -6.19
C ASP A 66 -12.63 10.57 -6.09
N THR A 67 -13.90 10.20 -5.92
CA THR A 67 -15.06 11.11 -5.92
C THR A 67 -16.00 10.84 -4.75
N ASP A 68 -16.75 11.86 -4.33
CA ASP A 68 -17.80 11.78 -3.29
C ASP A 68 -19.11 11.27 -3.86
N GLU A 69 -19.20 11.18 -5.20
CA GLU A 69 -20.40 10.81 -5.92
C GLU A 69 -20.46 9.30 -6.12
N THR A 70 -20.43 8.53 -5.03
CA THR A 70 -20.58 7.07 -5.07
C THR A 70 -21.43 6.54 -3.93
N ASP A 71 -22.19 5.48 -4.22
CA ASP A 71 -22.95 4.69 -3.22
C ASP A 71 -22.16 3.43 -2.82
N ALA A 72 -20.86 3.37 -3.13
CA ALA A 72 -20.03 2.20 -2.86
C ALA A 72 -19.83 2.00 -1.36
N MET A 73 -20.17 0.80 -0.87
CA MET A 73 -19.76 0.32 0.44
C MET A 73 -18.49 -0.50 0.27
N VAL A 74 -17.46 -0.19 1.06
CA VAL A 74 -16.16 -0.85 0.99
C VAL A 74 -15.81 -1.55 2.30
N LYS A 75 -15.23 -2.74 2.19
CA LYS A 75 -14.65 -3.49 3.28
C LYS A 75 -13.14 -3.25 3.29
N ILE A 76 -12.64 -2.74 4.41
CA ILE A 76 -11.21 -2.49 4.60
C ILE A 76 -10.45 -3.83 4.74
N GLY A 77 -9.38 -3.98 3.98
CA GLY A 77 -8.47 -5.12 4.04
C GLY A 77 -7.29 -4.90 4.98
N ALA A 78 -6.38 -5.88 5.03
CA ALA A 78 -5.18 -5.80 5.87
C ALA A 78 -4.19 -4.75 5.34
N PRO A 79 -3.86 -3.70 6.11
CA PRO A 79 -2.87 -2.72 5.68
C PRO A 79 -1.47 -3.33 5.66
N TYR A 80 -0.59 -2.81 4.80
CA TYR A 80 0.77 -3.31 4.68
C TYR A 80 1.75 -2.23 4.21
N VAL A 81 3.03 -2.43 4.53
CA VAL A 81 4.14 -1.62 4.02
C VAL A 81 4.70 -2.26 2.76
N LEU A 82 4.77 -1.47 1.70
CA LEU A 82 5.41 -1.81 0.43
C LEU A 82 6.68 -0.96 0.29
N LYS A 83 7.77 -1.56 -0.18
CA LYS A 83 8.97 -0.83 -0.62
C LYS A 83 9.22 -1.16 -2.09
N HIS A 84 9.26 -0.14 -2.94
CA HIS A 84 9.76 -0.30 -4.30
C HIS A 84 11.28 -0.20 -4.27
N VAL A 85 11.91 -1.32 -4.58
CA VAL A 85 13.32 -1.35 -4.94
C VAL A 85 13.40 -1.10 -6.44
N TYR A 86 13.73 0.13 -6.84
CA TYR A 86 14.20 0.35 -8.20
C TYR A 86 15.53 -0.39 -8.36
N ASN A 87 15.62 -1.31 -9.32
CA ASN A 87 16.91 -1.77 -9.81
C ASN A 87 17.52 -0.65 -10.66
N GLU A 88 18.11 0.38 -10.04
CA GLU A 88 18.82 1.47 -10.73
C GLU A 88 20.18 1.01 -11.28
N GLY A 89 20.20 -0.09 -12.04
CA GLY A 89 21.41 -0.65 -12.63
C GLY A 89 21.13 -1.59 -13.79
N ASN A 90 20.82 -1.04 -14.96
CA ASN A 90 21.34 -1.45 -16.27
C ASN A 90 20.59 -0.76 -17.40
N ASP A 91 20.96 0.49 -17.70
CA ASP A 91 21.03 0.91 -19.09
C ASP A 91 22.29 1.78 -19.28
N PRO A 92 23.41 1.15 -19.60
CA PRO A 92 24.37 1.75 -20.50
C PRO A 92 24.48 0.82 -21.70
N GLU A 93 23.72 1.11 -22.75
CA GLU A 93 23.76 0.39 -24.02
C GLU A 93 23.26 -1.06 -23.94
N ALA A 94 22.16 -1.27 -24.65
CA ALA A 94 22.02 -2.45 -25.47
C ALA A 94 23.37 -2.84 -26.12
N HIS A 95 24.09 -3.78 -25.52
CA HIS A 95 24.86 -4.83 -26.18
C HIS A 95 25.62 -5.64 -25.12
N MET A 96 25.59 -6.96 -25.34
CA MET A 96 26.53 -7.97 -24.84
C MET A 96 26.07 -8.84 -23.65
N MET A 97 25.44 -9.94 -24.07
CA MET A 97 25.84 -11.30 -23.71
C MET A 97 25.30 -11.89 -22.39
N THR A 98 24.12 -12.52 -22.48
CA THR A 98 23.85 -13.97 -22.28
C THR A 98 24.66 -14.85 -21.29
N VAL A 99 25.46 -14.35 -20.33
CA VAL A 99 26.32 -15.23 -19.48
C VAL A 99 26.20 -15.10 -17.96
N SER A 100 25.33 -14.23 -17.42
CA SER A 100 25.17 -14.11 -15.95
C SER A 100 23.89 -14.74 -15.37
N ALA A 101 23.06 -15.37 -16.20
CA ALA A 101 21.76 -15.94 -15.81
C ALA A 101 21.80 -17.17 -14.87
N LEU A 102 22.98 -17.57 -14.36
CA LEU A 102 23.16 -18.80 -13.59
C LEU A 102 23.78 -18.63 -12.20
N VAL A 103 24.08 -17.41 -11.73
CA VAL A 103 24.73 -17.21 -10.42
C VAL A 103 23.97 -16.21 -9.56
N ASN A 104 22.80 -16.62 -9.05
CA ASN A 104 22.21 -16.23 -7.74
C ASN A 104 20.72 -16.65 -7.54
N GLN A 105 20.20 -17.66 -8.24
CA GLN A 105 18.80 -18.10 -8.02
C GLN A 105 18.56 -18.89 -6.70
N PHE A 106 19.55 -18.96 -5.79
CA PHE A 106 19.47 -19.70 -4.52
C PHE A 106 19.97 -18.91 -3.30
N GLN A 107 19.78 -17.59 -3.27
CA GLN A 107 19.73 -16.88 -1.99
C GLN A 107 18.26 -16.72 -1.60
N THR A 108 17.78 -17.67 -0.81
CA THR A 108 16.55 -17.49 -0.03
C THR A 108 16.77 -16.28 0.87
N PRO A 109 15.99 -15.19 0.78
CA PRO A 109 16.13 -14.09 1.71
C PRO A 109 15.95 -14.65 3.12
N LEU A 110 16.95 -14.45 3.99
CA LEU A 110 16.96 -14.99 5.35
C LEU A 110 15.78 -14.48 6.19
N ASP A 111 15.11 -13.43 5.71
CA ASP A 111 13.89 -12.89 6.27
C ASP A 111 13.20 -12.08 5.14
N PRO A 112 12.03 -12.49 4.61
CA PRO A 112 11.30 -11.71 3.59
C PRO A 112 10.79 -10.35 4.13
N ASP A 113 10.94 -10.15 5.44
CA ASP A 113 10.70 -8.94 6.21
C ASP A 113 11.93 -8.01 6.28
N ALA A 114 13.15 -8.51 6.05
CA ALA A 114 14.40 -7.74 6.19
C ALA A 114 14.68 -6.78 5.02
N GLU A 115 13.86 -6.75 3.98
CA GLU A 115 14.01 -5.76 2.89
C GLU A 115 13.46 -4.36 3.26
N ILE A 116 12.58 -4.28 4.27
CA ILE A 116 11.99 -3.03 4.74
C ILE A 116 12.62 -2.68 6.09
N GLU A 117 13.36 -1.59 6.14
CA GLU A 117 14.01 -1.11 7.37
C GLU A 117 12.96 -0.94 8.48
N SER A 118 13.32 -1.36 9.71
CA SER A 118 12.42 -1.31 10.87
C SER A 118 11.92 0.10 11.20
N GLU A 119 12.64 1.15 10.78
CA GLU A 119 12.18 2.53 10.90
C GLU A 119 10.87 2.77 10.14
N TRP A 120 10.73 2.19 8.94
CA TRP A 120 9.54 2.34 8.11
C TRP A 120 8.37 1.56 8.67
N ILE A 121 8.63 0.36 9.19
CA ILE A 121 7.63 -0.45 9.89
C ILE A 121 7.12 0.33 11.10
N GLY A 122 8.02 0.85 11.95
CA GLY A 122 7.64 1.62 13.13
C GLY A 122 6.88 2.91 12.80
N LYS A 123 7.26 3.61 11.72
CA LYS A 123 6.54 4.79 11.21
C LYS A 123 5.14 4.41 10.73
N ALA A 124 5.00 3.33 9.98
CA ALA A 124 3.73 2.84 9.48
C ALA A 124 2.80 2.39 10.62
N GLU A 125 3.30 1.63 11.59
CA GLU A 125 2.54 1.21 12.77
C GLU A 125 2.08 2.40 13.60
N LYS A 126 2.93 3.43 13.77
CA LYS A 126 2.52 4.66 14.45
C LYS A 126 1.41 5.38 13.69
N LEU A 127 1.55 5.52 12.39
CA LEU A 127 0.56 6.16 11.55
C LEU A 127 -0.77 5.40 11.58
N MET A 128 -0.75 4.06 11.46
CA MET A 128 -1.95 3.24 11.58
C MET A 128 -2.64 3.42 12.94
N ARG A 129 -1.90 3.47 14.05
CA ARG A 129 -2.50 3.76 15.36
C ARG A 129 -3.16 5.15 15.41
N ASP A 130 -2.54 6.16 14.80
CA ASP A 130 -3.12 7.51 14.74
C ASP A 130 -4.41 7.53 13.89
N VAL A 131 -4.44 6.75 12.79
CA VAL A 131 -5.61 6.52 11.93
C VAL A 131 -6.72 5.77 12.69
N GLU A 132 -6.38 4.75 13.47
CA GLU A 132 -7.35 3.95 14.24
C GLU A 132 -7.98 4.73 15.39
N GLN A 133 -7.18 5.51 16.13
CA GLN A 133 -7.66 6.25 17.30
C GLN A 133 -8.68 7.35 16.97
N LYS A 134 -8.59 7.90 15.78
CA LYS A 134 -9.47 8.98 15.30
C LYS A 134 -10.57 8.43 14.38
N TRP A 135 -10.59 7.13 14.12
CA TRP A 135 -11.59 6.49 13.27
C TRP A 135 -12.95 6.62 13.95
N LEU A 136 -13.82 7.39 13.31
CA LEU A 136 -15.24 7.63 13.59
C LEU A 136 -15.69 7.35 15.04
N HIS A 137 -15.63 8.41 15.85
CA HIS A 137 -16.54 8.65 16.98
C HIS A 137 -17.48 9.80 16.62
#